data_AF-A0A520W0G1-F1
#
_entry.id   AF-A0A520W0G1-F1
#
_cell.length_a   1.000
_cell.length_b   1.000
_cell.length_c   1.000
_cell.angle_alpha   90.00
_cell.angle_beta   90.00
_cell.angle_gamma   90.00
#
_symmetry.space_group_name_H-M   'P 1'
#
loop_
_entity.id
_entity.type
_entity.pdbx_description
1 polymer ?
#
loop_
_entity_poly.entity_id
_entity_poly.type
_entity_poly.pdbx_seq_one_letter_code
_entity_poly.pdbx_strand_id
1 'polypeptide(L)'
;MKVIVVGAHGEAKELINRISSGWSISVIDLDQDKLRNFSTNRQIEKIQGDATSSLVLKKAGLESTTAVITLTLNDEVNLEVLKIAKQNNIFRLSSVVNEASNADSYKNLGAEVVEPDILLARRFEHILEPRRVVSQAFAGGRAEAIEIEISSDSPVRGKKLKEIGSDYYIVGALLRKGKVIIPHGDTEIETGDLVTIVLQSGAFSNVINLFSGSESRYPLEYGKNILVVLENKDNLKNLSESEFYTRNSKATSLMVLTKEDLFDNNLESTDETFKAILKDQEFEMTLKNKISNKDIENMVTEGSIGTIFYPLEEGISKAKIKSLINISNKTKTPVLFSKSTYPYKTIGILVNNDFGENTSNSIAFDLAASLSASLIAVNVSQPKFLQSDDDAKLTDSLEKMQDLALSYEVQLDFENHEGNEAKIFSDLSSKFDLSIIGNGKNQSWQSKKTTEFISNNSKSSVLYIPS
;
A
#
# COMPACT_ATOMS: atom_id res chain seq x y z
N MET A 1 -18.25 -43.89 -3.09
CA MET A 1 -16.81 -44.17 -2.91
C MET A 1 -16.51 -44.25 -1.41
N LYS A 2 -15.49 -44.98 -0.95
CA LYS A 2 -15.17 -45.11 0.49
C LYS A 2 -13.81 -44.51 0.80
N VAL A 3 -13.73 -43.77 1.91
CA VAL A 3 -12.51 -43.17 2.46
C VAL A 3 -12.34 -43.56 3.93
N ILE A 4 -11.12 -43.91 4.31
CA ILE A 4 -10.72 -44.08 5.71
C ILE A 4 -9.96 -42.83 6.14
N VAL A 5 -10.37 -42.24 7.27
CA VAL A 5 -9.70 -41.11 7.91
C VAL A 5 -9.15 -41.58 9.25
N VAL A 6 -7.86 -41.39 9.49
CA VAL A 6 -7.20 -41.78 10.75
C VAL A 6 -6.86 -40.54 11.56
N GLY A 7 -7.36 -40.48 12.80
CA GLY A 7 -7.29 -39.32 13.69
C GLY A 7 -8.64 -38.57 13.73
N ALA A 8 -9.25 -38.52 14.91
CA ALA A 8 -10.52 -37.83 15.17
C ALA A 8 -10.25 -36.44 15.79
N HIS A 9 -9.65 -35.55 15.01
CA HIS A 9 -9.27 -34.19 15.43
C HIS A 9 -10.04 -33.10 14.66
N GLY A 10 -9.77 -31.83 14.95
CA GLY A 10 -10.50 -30.70 14.35
C GLY A 10 -10.44 -30.71 12.81
N GLU A 11 -9.29 -31.06 12.26
CA GLU A 11 -9.01 -31.17 10.83
C GLU A 11 -9.89 -32.25 10.18
N ALA A 12 -10.00 -33.42 10.82
CA ALA A 12 -10.86 -34.50 10.35
C ALA A 12 -12.33 -34.08 10.33
N LYS A 13 -12.77 -33.36 11.36
CA LYS A 13 -14.14 -32.83 11.44
C LYS A 13 -14.43 -31.86 10.30
N GLU A 14 -13.54 -30.89 10.08
CA GLU A 14 -13.69 -29.90 9.01
C GLU A 14 -13.67 -30.55 7.62
N LEU A 15 -12.78 -31.52 7.39
CA LEU A 15 -12.72 -32.28 6.14
C LEU A 15 -14.05 -33.02 5.87
N ILE A 16 -14.54 -33.78 6.85
CA ILE A 16 -15.77 -34.58 6.74
C ILE A 16 -16.98 -33.69 6.45
N ASN A 17 -17.03 -32.50 7.04
CA ASN A 17 -18.12 -31.57 6.82
C ASN A 17 -18.14 -30.99 5.40
N ARG A 18 -17.01 -30.96 4.69
CA ARG A 18 -16.82 -30.31 3.37
C ARG A 18 -16.78 -31.28 2.19
N ILE A 19 -16.38 -32.53 2.40
CA ILE A 19 -16.27 -33.52 1.32
C ILE A 19 -17.63 -33.76 0.64
N SER A 20 -17.70 -34.18 -0.63
CA SER A 20 -18.99 -34.39 -1.32
C SER A 20 -19.79 -35.55 -0.72
N SER A 21 -21.12 -35.54 -0.87
CA SER A 21 -22.03 -36.53 -0.23
C SER A 21 -21.88 -37.97 -0.78
N GLY A 22 -21.19 -38.16 -1.90
CA GLY A 22 -20.95 -39.48 -2.51
C GLY A 22 -19.88 -40.33 -1.79
N TRP A 23 -19.33 -39.85 -0.67
CA TRP A 23 -18.32 -40.55 0.12
C TRP A 23 -18.91 -41.19 1.37
N SER A 24 -18.66 -42.49 1.54
CA SER A 24 -18.83 -43.20 2.80
C SER A 24 -17.53 -43.09 3.60
N ILE A 25 -17.62 -42.72 4.87
CA ILE A 25 -16.47 -42.30 5.67
C ILE A 25 -16.38 -43.18 6.92
N SER A 26 -15.20 -43.78 7.12
CA SER A 26 -14.85 -44.47 8.36
C SER A 26 -13.73 -43.69 9.06
N VAL A 27 -13.93 -43.33 10.32
CA VAL A 27 -12.97 -42.60 11.16
C VAL A 27 -12.39 -43.55 12.19
N ILE A 28 -11.06 -43.64 12.25
CA ILE A 28 -10.32 -44.48 13.20
C ILE A 28 -9.59 -43.57 14.18
N ASP A 29 -9.72 -43.84 15.47
CA ASP A 29 -8.88 -43.22 16.51
C ASP A 29 -8.64 -44.24 17.64
N LEU A 30 -7.53 -44.09 18.36
CA LEU A 30 -7.20 -44.93 19.50
C LEU A 30 -8.06 -44.56 20.74
N ASP A 31 -8.39 -43.28 20.87
CA ASP A 31 -9.08 -42.70 22.02
C ASP A 31 -10.61 -42.79 21.86
N GLN A 32 -11.23 -43.58 22.72
CA GLN A 32 -12.68 -43.79 22.73
C GLN A 32 -13.47 -42.53 23.08
N ASP A 33 -12.96 -41.72 24.00
CA ASP A 33 -13.64 -40.50 24.44
C ASP A 33 -13.61 -39.45 23.32
N LYS A 34 -12.50 -39.33 22.60
CA LYS A 34 -12.43 -38.51 21.37
C LYS A 34 -13.48 -38.97 20.36
N LEU A 35 -13.54 -40.26 20.03
CA LEU A 35 -14.54 -40.78 19.07
C LEU A 35 -15.98 -40.56 19.55
N ARG A 36 -16.25 -40.75 20.84
CA ARG A 36 -17.59 -40.52 21.41
C ARG A 36 -18.02 -39.07 21.19
N ASN A 37 -17.13 -38.13 21.47
CA ASN A 37 -17.40 -36.70 21.35
C ASN A 37 -17.29 -36.17 19.91
N PHE A 38 -16.64 -36.90 19.01
CA PHE A 38 -16.40 -36.52 17.63
C PHE A 38 -17.70 -36.48 16.83
N SER A 39 -18.24 -35.28 16.61
CA SER A 39 -19.53 -35.08 15.93
C SER A 39 -19.33 -34.29 14.64
N THR A 40 -19.93 -34.77 13.56
CA THR A 40 -19.87 -34.16 12.22
C THR A 40 -21.28 -33.95 11.68
N ASN A 41 -21.43 -33.20 10.60
CA ASN A 41 -22.73 -32.96 9.95
C ASN A 41 -23.22 -34.17 9.12
N ARG A 42 -22.51 -35.30 9.17
CA ARG A 42 -22.73 -36.48 8.34
C ARG A 42 -22.66 -37.76 9.15
N GLN A 43 -23.33 -38.78 8.63
CA GLN A 43 -23.21 -40.12 9.18
C GLN A 43 -21.84 -40.69 8.83
N ILE A 44 -21.09 -41.07 9.87
CA ILE A 44 -19.77 -41.67 9.77
C ILE A 44 -19.71 -42.95 10.56
N GLU A 45 -18.87 -43.89 10.13
CA GLU A 45 -18.53 -45.08 10.90
C GLU A 45 -17.36 -44.74 11.83
N LYS A 46 -17.54 -44.90 13.15
CA LYS A 46 -16.51 -44.62 14.15
C LYS A 46 -15.89 -45.92 14.65
N ILE A 47 -14.58 -46.03 14.56
CA ILE A 47 -13.86 -47.26 14.89
C ILE A 47 -12.76 -46.93 15.89
N GLN A 48 -12.92 -47.45 17.09
CA GLN A 48 -11.85 -47.42 18.09
C GLN A 48 -10.82 -48.50 17.78
N GLY A 49 -9.54 -48.12 17.74
CA GLY A 49 -8.43 -49.07 17.65
C GLY A 49 -7.14 -48.44 17.14
N ASP A 50 -6.06 -49.20 17.22
CA ASP A 50 -4.78 -48.85 16.62
C ASP A 50 -4.86 -48.99 15.10
N ALA A 51 -4.69 -47.87 14.39
CA ALA A 51 -4.79 -47.83 12.94
C ALA A 51 -3.63 -48.56 12.23
N THR A 52 -2.50 -48.80 12.91
CA THR A 52 -1.41 -49.64 12.37
C THR A 52 -1.78 -51.13 12.33
N SER A 53 -2.88 -51.52 12.99
CA SER A 53 -3.40 -52.88 12.92
C SER A 53 -4.21 -53.12 11.66
N SER A 54 -3.76 -54.08 10.84
CA SER A 54 -4.50 -54.54 9.66
C SER A 54 -5.92 -55.03 10.00
N LEU A 55 -6.16 -55.56 11.20
CA LEU A 55 -7.50 -55.99 11.63
C LEU A 55 -8.44 -54.78 11.84
N VAL A 56 -7.92 -53.70 12.41
CA VAL A 56 -8.68 -52.45 12.63
C VAL A 56 -9.00 -51.79 11.29
N LEU A 57 -8.04 -51.74 10.37
CA LEU A 57 -8.26 -51.22 9.02
C LEU A 57 -9.28 -52.07 8.24
N LYS A 58 -9.23 -53.41 8.35
CA LYS A 58 -10.24 -54.30 7.76
C LYS A 58 -11.63 -54.06 8.34
N LYS A 59 -11.74 -53.85 9.66
CA LYS A 59 -13.00 -53.43 10.30
C LYS A 59 -13.52 -52.10 9.75
N ALA A 60 -12.63 -51.19 9.35
CA ALA A 60 -12.95 -49.95 8.65
C ALA A 60 -13.27 -50.13 7.16
N GLY A 61 -13.30 -51.37 6.66
CA GLY A 61 -13.64 -51.70 5.28
C GLY A 61 -12.54 -51.40 4.28
N LEU A 62 -11.26 -51.53 4.68
CA LEU A 62 -10.07 -51.33 3.84
C LEU A 62 -10.21 -51.95 2.44
N GLU A 63 -10.80 -53.14 2.33
CA GLU A 63 -10.96 -53.88 1.06
C GLU A 63 -11.80 -53.14 0.00
N SER A 64 -12.71 -52.27 0.45
CA SER A 64 -13.58 -51.45 -0.42
C SER A 64 -13.17 -49.98 -0.47
N THR A 65 -12.08 -49.63 0.23
CA THR A 65 -11.61 -48.26 0.38
C THR A 65 -10.87 -47.81 -0.87
N THR A 66 -11.19 -46.59 -1.32
CA THR A 66 -10.59 -45.98 -2.51
C THR A 66 -9.61 -44.86 -2.18
N ALA A 67 -9.59 -44.39 -0.92
CA ALA A 67 -8.67 -43.38 -0.43
C ALA A 67 -8.41 -43.53 1.07
N VAL A 68 -7.19 -43.22 1.52
CA VAL A 68 -6.81 -43.21 2.93
C VAL A 68 -6.17 -41.86 3.25
N ILE A 69 -6.64 -41.22 4.32
CA ILE A 69 -6.16 -39.94 4.82
C ILE A 69 -5.72 -40.09 6.27
N THR A 70 -4.47 -39.74 6.56
CA THR A 70 -3.89 -39.79 7.91
C THR A 70 -3.70 -38.39 8.48
N LEU A 71 -4.31 -38.13 9.63
CA LEU A 71 -4.37 -36.82 10.30
C LEU A 71 -3.91 -36.92 11.77
N THR A 72 -3.11 -37.93 12.10
CA THR A 72 -2.56 -38.04 13.47
C THR A 72 -1.32 -37.16 13.63
N LEU A 73 -1.00 -36.83 14.88
CA LEU A 73 0.21 -36.09 15.25
C LEU A 73 1.49 -36.94 15.22
N ASN A 74 1.41 -38.22 14.84
CA ASN A 74 2.55 -39.12 14.82
C ASN A 74 2.83 -39.57 13.38
N ASP A 75 3.95 -39.09 12.82
CA ASP A 75 4.35 -39.41 11.45
C ASP A 75 4.67 -40.90 11.24
N GLU A 76 5.17 -41.61 12.25
CA GLU A 76 5.43 -43.05 12.16
C GLU A 76 4.12 -43.83 11.98
N VAL A 77 3.08 -43.47 12.75
CA VAL A 77 1.74 -44.06 12.62
C VAL A 77 1.15 -43.76 11.24
N ASN A 78 1.23 -42.50 10.81
CA ASN A 78 0.72 -42.08 9.51
C ASN A 78 1.41 -42.84 8.36
N LEU A 79 2.74 -42.88 8.34
CA LEU A 79 3.52 -43.60 7.34
C LEU A 79 3.18 -45.10 7.31
N GLU A 80 3.04 -45.74 8.47
CA GLU A 80 2.75 -47.16 8.54
C GLU A 80 1.35 -47.48 8.03
N VAL A 81 0.34 -46.69 8.40
CA VAL A 81 -1.02 -46.81 7.86
C VAL A 81 -1.02 -46.69 6.33
N LEU A 82 -0.31 -45.70 5.77
CA LEU A 82 -0.25 -45.51 4.32
C LEU A 82 0.51 -46.64 3.61
N LYS A 83 1.55 -47.22 4.21
CA LYS A 83 2.19 -48.44 3.68
C LYS A 83 1.22 -49.61 3.60
N ILE A 84 0.46 -49.87 4.67
CA ILE A 84 -0.56 -50.94 4.69
C ILE A 84 -1.62 -50.67 3.62
N ALA A 85 -2.08 -49.43 3.47
CA ALA A 85 -3.04 -49.05 2.43
C ALA A 85 -2.48 -49.30 1.02
N LYS A 86 -1.22 -48.93 0.77
CA LYS A 86 -0.53 -49.16 -0.51
C LYS A 86 -0.39 -50.64 -0.83
N GLN A 87 -0.05 -51.48 0.16
CA GLN A 87 0.01 -52.94 0.01
C GLN A 87 -1.35 -53.56 -0.35
N ASN A 88 -2.46 -52.88 0.00
CA ASN A 88 -3.82 -53.26 -0.37
C ASN A 88 -4.31 -52.58 -1.67
N ASN A 89 -3.39 -52.12 -2.53
CA ASN A 89 -3.68 -51.51 -3.83
C ASN A 89 -4.50 -50.20 -3.76
N ILE A 90 -4.42 -49.47 -2.65
CA ILE A 90 -5.01 -48.12 -2.52
C ILE A 90 -3.94 -47.10 -2.91
N PHE A 91 -4.24 -46.28 -3.91
CA PHE A 91 -3.28 -45.30 -4.45
C PHE A 91 -3.62 -43.84 -4.12
N ARG A 92 -4.85 -43.54 -3.66
CA ARG A 92 -5.21 -42.19 -3.18
C ARG A 92 -4.82 -42.07 -1.71
N LEU A 93 -3.56 -41.77 -1.48
CA LEU A 93 -2.94 -41.70 -0.17
C LEU A 93 -2.65 -40.24 0.15
N SER A 94 -3.08 -39.77 1.32
CA SER A 94 -2.79 -38.41 1.77
C SER A 94 -2.45 -38.37 3.26
N SER A 95 -1.53 -37.50 3.66
CA SER A 95 -1.18 -37.31 5.08
C SER A 95 -0.93 -35.86 5.45
N VAL A 96 -1.21 -35.51 6.70
CA VAL A 96 -0.51 -34.43 7.39
C VAL A 96 0.92 -34.88 7.70
N VAL A 97 1.89 -34.00 7.49
CA VAL A 97 3.28 -34.16 7.89
C VAL A 97 3.54 -33.26 9.08
N ASN A 98 3.93 -33.84 10.21
CA ASN A 98 4.17 -33.11 11.45
C ASN A 98 5.63 -32.65 11.55
N GLU A 99 6.57 -33.44 11.01
CA GLU A 99 7.99 -33.08 10.94
C GLU A 99 8.44 -33.00 9.47
N ALA A 100 8.91 -31.82 9.04
CA ALA A 100 9.31 -31.57 7.66
C ALA A 100 10.38 -32.57 7.14
N SER A 101 11.25 -33.08 8.02
CA SER A 101 12.24 -34.11 7.69
C SER A 101 11.65 -35.42 7.18
N ASN A 102 10.37 -35.71 7.50
CA ASN A 102 9.68 -36.93 7.07
C ASN A 102 9.00 -36.78 5.71
N ALA A 103 8.93 -35.58 5.13
CA ALA A 103 8.18 -35.30 3.90
C ALA A 103 8.61 -36.20 2.71
N ASP A 104 9.90 -36.47 2.57
CA ASP A 104 10.41 -37.33 1.48
C ASP A 104 10.00 -38.80 1.65
N SER A 105 9.84 -39.29 2.88
CA SER A 105 9.32 -40.63 3.16
C SER A 105 7.89 -40.81 2.66
N TYR A 106 7.04 -39.79 2.85
CA TYR A 106 5.67 -39.79 2.32
C TYR A 106 5.63 -39.69 0.79
N LYS A 107 6.47 -38.84 0.20
CA LYS A 107 6.59 -38.73 -1.27
C LYS A 107 7.02 -40.05 -1.91
N ASN A 108 7.95 -40.79 -1.30
CA ASN A 108 8.38 -42.11 -1.77
C ASN A 108 7.23 -43.15 -1.74
N LEU A 109 6.26 -42.98 -0.83
CA LEU A 109 5.04 -43.79 -0.84
C LEU A 109 4.05 -43.36 -1.94
N GLY A 110 4.27 -42.24 -2.62
CA GLY A 110 3.33 -41.66 -3.57
C GLY A 110 2.15 -41.00 -2.88
N ALA A 111 2.31 -40.62 -1.61
CA ALA A 111 1.27 -39.92 -0.85
C ALA A 111 1.34 -38.41 -1.10
N GLU A 112 0.17 -37.79 -1.20
CA GLU A 112 0.04 -36.33 -1.18
C GLU A 112 0.19 -35.82 0.25
N VAL A 113 1.04 -34.81 0.46
CA VAL A 113 1.37 -34.30 1.80
C VAL A 113 0.79 -32.91 2.03
N VAL A 114 0.37 -32.67 3.25
CA VAL A 114 -0.05 -31.36 3.75
C VAL A 114 0.84 -31.00 4.94
N GLU A 115 1.46 -29.82 4.88
CA GLU A 115 2.32 -29.27 5.94
C GLU A 115 1.59 -28.09 6.61
N PRO A 116 0.93 -28.31 7.76
CA PRO A 116 0.06 -27.31 8.38
C PRO A 116 0.80 -26.01 8.72
N ASP A 117 2.02 -26.10 9.24
CA ASP A 117 2.82 -24.94 9.63
C ASP A 117 3.13 -24.03 8.45
N ILE A 118 3.46 -24.61 7.28
CA ILE A 118 3.71 -23.85 6.05
C ILE A 118 2.42 -23.18 5.57
N LEU A 119 1.29 -23.88 5.61
CA LEU A 119 0.01 -23.29 5.19
C LEU A 119 -0.43 -22.14 6.11
N LEU A 120 -0.24 -22.29 7.42
CA LEU A 120 -0.53 -21.25 8.40
C LEU A 120 0.40 -20.04 8.25
N ALA A 121 1.71 -20.27 8.14
CA ALA A 121 2.69 -19.21 7.96
C ALA A 121 2.40 -18.37 6.71
N ARG A 122 2.14 -19.03 5.57
CA ARG A 122 1.73 -18.35 4.33
C ARG A 122 0.45 -17.54 4.49
N ARG A 123 -0.52 -18.05 5.25
CA ARG A 123 -1.76 -17.31 5.48
C ARG A 123 -1.51 -16.04 6.30
N PHE A 124 -0.64 -16.09 7.30
CA PHE A 124 -0.30 -14.90 8.09
C PHE A 124 0.61 -13.94 7.33
N GLU A 125 1.53 -14.44 6.52
CA GLU A 125 2.29 -13.64 5.55
C GLU A 125 1.32 -12.83 4.67
N HIS A 126 0.32 -13.47 4.07
CA HIS A 126 -0.71 -12.77 3.29
C HIS A 126 -1.54 -11.74 4.07
N ILE A 127 -1.75 -11.93 5.37
CA ILE A 127 -2.50 -10.98 6.21
C ILE A 127 -1.65 -9.75 6.54
N LEU A 128 -0.33 -9.91 6.64
CA LEU A 128 0.60 -8.82 6.96
C LEU A 128 0.94 -7.96 5.73
N GLU A 129 0.68 -8.46 4.53
CA GLU A 129 0.89 -7.71 3.28
C GLU A 129 -0.24 -6.68 3.02
N PRO A 130 0.02 -5.57 2.30
CA PRO A 130 -0.91 -4.44 2.16
C PRO A 130 -2.31 -4.82 1.65
N ARG A 131 -3.34 -4.17 2.20
CA ARG A 131 -4.80 -4.48 2.07
C ARG A 131 -5.40 -4.52 0.65
N ARG A 132 -4.64 -4.29 -0.41
CA ARG A 132 -5.12 -4.23 -1.82
C ARG A 132 -5.06 -5.56 -2.57
N VAL A 133 -4.64 -6.64 -1.90
CA VAL A 133 -4.43 -7.95 -2.54
C VAL A 133 -5.31 -9.01 -1.90
N VAL A 134 -6.26 -9.55 -2.67
CA VAL A 134 -7.00 -10.77 -2.25
C VAL A 134 -6.24 -11.97 -2.77
N SER A 135 -5.47 -12.65 -1.92
CA SER A 135 -4.74 -13.88 -2.29
C SER A 135 -5.48 -15.15 -1.87
N GLN A 136 -5.57 -16.11 -2.80
CA GLN A 136 -6.03 -17.47 -2.56
C GLN A 136 -5.01 -18.47 -3.09
N ALA A 137 -4.38 -19.21 -2.16
CA ALA A 137 -3.50 -20.32 -2.52
C ALA A 137 -4.31 -21.50 -3.12
N PHE A 138 -3.79 -22.11 -4.18
CA PHE A 138 -4.34 -23.31 -4.79
C PHE A 138 -3.23 -24.32 -5.16
N ALA A 139 -3.60 -25.50 -5.65
CA ALA A 139 -2.66 -26.59 -6.00
C ALA A 139 -1.71 -27.04 -4.86
N GLY A 140 -2.20 -27.05 -3.62
CA GLY A 140 -1.41 -27.42 -2.43
C GLY A 140 -0.41 -26.33 -2.03
N GLY A 141 -0.65 -25.08 -2.40
CA GLY A 141 0.25 -23.95 -2.13
C GLY A 141 1.48 -23.93 -3.02
N ARG A 142 1.38 -24.44 -4.25
CA ARG A 142 2.43 -24.26 -5.28
C ARG A 142 2.14 -23.08 -6.21
N ALA A 143 0.91 -22.60 -6.20
CA ALA A 143 0.47 -21.46 -6.96
C ALA A 143 -0.57 -20.66 -6.18
N GLU A 144 -0.66 -19.38 -6.50
CA GLU A 144 -1.51 -18.39 -5.84
C GLU A 144 -2.29 -17.61 -6.88
N ALA A 145 -3.56 -17.35 -6.59
CA ALA A 145 -4.37 -16.44 -7.37
C ALA A 145 -4.55 -15.17 -6.55
N ILE A 146 -4.21 -14.03 -7.13
CA ILE A 146 -4.36 -12.72 -6.48
C ILE A 146 -5.26 -11.83 -7.31
N GLU A 147 -6.02 -10.97 -6.65
CA GLU A 147 -6.72 -9.87 -7.30
C GLU A 147 -6.09 -8.54 -6.88
N ILE A 148 -5.75 -7.70 -7.86
CA ILE A 148 -5.14 -6.38 -7.66
C ILE A 148 -5.96 -5.34 -8.42
N GLU A 149 -6.38 -4.28 -7.75
CA GLU A 149 -6.94 -3.10 -8.41
C GLU A 149 -5.82 -2.22 -8.96
N ILE A 150 -5.87 -1.92 -10.26
CA ILE A 150 -4.85 -1.12 -10.94
C ILE A 150 -5.03 0.35 -10.63
N SER A 151 -4.08 0.89 -9.87
CA SER A 151 -4.00 2.32 -9.60
C SER A 151 -3.48 3.10 -10.83
N SER A 152 -3.71 4.42 -10.83
CA SER A 152 -3.28 5.27 -11.95
C SER A 152 -1.75 5.37 -12.07
N ASP A 153 -1.01 4.99 -11.06
CA ASP A 153 0.45 5.04 -11.01
C ASP A 153 1.08 3.63 -11.12
N SER A 154 0.25 2.60 -11.34
CA SER A 154 0.71 1.24 -11.58
C SER A 154 1.72 1.18 -12.74
N PRO A 155 2.89 0.51 -12.56
CA PRO A 155 3.89 0.36 -13.63
C PRO A 155 3.37 -0.35 -14.88
N VAL A 156 2.24 -1.06 -14.78
CA VAL A 156 1.61 -1.78 -15.90
C VAL A 156 0.49 -0.99 -16.57
N ARG A 157 0.07 0.17 -16.03
CA ARG A 157 -0.98 0.99 -16.65
C ARG A 157 -0.57 1.40 -18.07
N GLY A 158 -1.50 1.22 -19.02
CA GLY A 158 -1.29 1.56 -20.43
C GLY A 158 -0.37 0.61 -21.18
N LYS A 159 0.16 -0.45 -20.52
CA LYS A 159 0.92 -1.50 -21.19
C LYS A 159 -0.01 -2.60 -21.66
N LYS A 160 0.37 -3.25 -22.76
CA LYS A 160 -0.29 -4.48 -23.23
C LYS A 160 0.24 -5.68 -22.46
N LEU A 161 -0.60 -6.69 -22.24
CA LEU A 161 -0.20 -7.88 -21.49
C LEU A 161 1.03 -8.59 -22.08
N LYS A 162 1.20 -8.58 -23.41
CA LYS A 162 2.38 -9.15 -24.07
C LYS A 162 3.69 -8.43 -23.74
N GLU A 163 3.64 -7.19 -23.28
CA GLU A 163 4.81 -6.35 -22.97
C GLU A 163 5.28 -6.56 -21.52
N ILE A 164 4.43 -7.13 -20.67
CA ILE A 164 4.71 -7.34 -19.25
C ILE A 164 4.77 -8.82 -18.87
N GLY A 165 4.42 -9.73 -19.77
CA GLY A 165 4.34 -11.16 -19.51
C GLY A 165 5.63 -11.77 -18.94
N SER A 166 5.47 -12.80 -18.12
CA SER A 166 6.57 -13.53 -17.48
C SER A 166 6.25 -15.01 -17.36
N ASP A 167 7.25 -15.86 -17.12
CA ASP A 167 7.10 -17.30 -16.94
C ASP A 167 6.56 -17.68 -15.55
N TYR A 168 6.59 -16.76 -14.59
CA TYR A 168 6.20 -17.02 -13.20
C TYR A 168 4.78 -16.54 -12.84
N TYR A 169 4.06 -15.90 -13.77
CA TYR A 169 2.66 -15.54 -13.59
C TYR A 169 1.89 -15.46 -14.92
N ILE A 170 0.56 -15.50 -14.83
CA ILE A 170 -0.36 -15.28 -15.94
C ILE A 170 -1.54 -14.43 -15.47
N VAL A 171 -1.95 -13.45 -16.28
CA VAL A 171 -3.19 -12.70 -16.05
C VAL A 171 -4.36 -13.55 -16.54
N GLY A 172 -5.24 -13.94 -15.62
CA GLY A 172 -6.37 -14.83 -15.91
C GLY A 172 -7.65 -14.12 -16.31
N ALA A 173 -7.91 -12.94 -15.71
CA ALA A 173 -9.11 -12.14 -15.97
C ALA A 173 -8.88 -10.67 -15.61
N LEU A 174 -9.65 -9.78 -16.24
CA LEU A 174 -9.82 -8.40 -15.79
C LEU A 174 -11.31 -8.13 -15.56
N LEU A 175 -11.66 -7.46 -14.48
CA LEU A 175 -12.99 -6.91 -14.26
C LEU A 175 -12.93 -5.40 -14.48
N ARG A 176 -13.54 -4.91 -15.56
CA ARG A 176 -13.59 -3.49 -15.93
C ARG A 176 -15.03 -3.02 -15.93
N LYS A 177 -15.36 -2.02 -15.12
CA LYS A 177 -16.72 -1.42 -15.05
C LYS A 177 -17.83 -2.50 -14.89
N GLY A 178 -17.56 -3.51 -14.06
CA GLY A 178 -18.48 -4.62 -13.78
C GLY A 178 -18.58 -5.69 -14.87
N LYS A 179 -17.73 -5.66 -15.90
CA LYS A 179 -17.67 -6.69 -16.95
C LYS A 179 -16.37 -7.46 -16.89
N VAL A 180 -16.48 -8.80 -16.93
CA VAL A 180 -15.31 -9.68 -17.02
C VAL A 180 -14.80 -9.68 -18.46
N ILE A 181 -13.50 -9.42 -18.60
CA ILE A 181 -12.74 -9.43 -19.85
C ILE A 181 -11.75 -10.58 -19.75
N ILE A 182 -11.78 -11.48 -20.75
CA ILE A 182 -10.77 -12.53 -20.88
C ILE A 182 -9.56 -11.93 -21.60
N PRO A 183 -8.38 -11.88 -20.94
CA PRO A 183 -7.19 -11.23 -21.47
C PRO A 183 -6.57 -11.98 -22.65
N HIS A 184 -6.03 -11.21 -23.59
CA HIS A 184 -5.13 -11.67 -24.64
C HIS A 184 -3.89 -10.76 -24.69
N GLY A 185 -2.87 -11.12 -25.48
CA GLY A 185 -1.61 -10.36 -25.52
C GLY A 185 -1.76 -8.88 -25.85
N ASP A 186 -2.78 -8.49 -26.61
CA ASP A 186 -3.08 -7.10 -26.97
C ASP A 186 -4.02 -6.38 -26.00
N THR A 187 -4.50 -7.04 -24.95
CA THR A 187 -5.31 -6.41 -23.91
C THR A 187 -4.46 -5.38 -23.18
N GLU A 188 -4.92 -4.13 -23.19
CA GLU A 188 -4.29 -3.01 -22.48
C GLU A 188 -4.88 -2.86 -21.08
N ILE A 189 -4.01 -2.68 -20.09
CA ILE A 189 -4.41 -2.48 -18.69
C ILE A 189 -4.79 -1.01 -18.46
N GLU A 190 -5.94 -0.78 -17.84
CA GLU A 190 -6.46 0.55 -17.50
C GLU A 190 -6.57 0.75 -15.99
N THR A 191 -6.55 2.01 -15.54
CA THR A 191 -6.83 2.38 -14.15
C THR A 191 -8.23 1.90 -13.75
N GLY A 192 -8.35 1.32 -12.56
CA GLY A 192 -9.60 0.79 -12.00
C GLY A 192 -9.97 -0.61 -12.52
N ASP A 193 -9.11 -1.24 -13.32
CA ASP A 193 -9.23 -2.67 -13.59
C ASP A 193 -8.95 -3.46 -12.32
N LEU A 194 -9.81 -4.43 -12.00
CA LEU A 194 -9.48 -5.46 -11.03
C LEU A 194 -8.90 -6.66 -11.78
N VAL A 195 -7.60 -6.88 -11.63
CA VAL A 195 -6.83 -7.86 -12.40
C VAL A 195 -6.63 -9.11 -11.56
N THR A 196 -7.13 -10.25 -12.05
CA THR A 196 -6.89 -11.57 -11.45
C THR A 196 -5.62 -12.16 -12.05
N ILE A 197 -4.62 -12.41 -11.21
CA ILE A 197 -3.30 -12.92 -11.60
C ILE A 197 -3.07 -14.26 -10.91
N VAL A 198 -2.59 -15.23 -11.68
CA VAL A 198 -2.23 -16.56 -11.22
C VAL A 198 -0.71 -16.65 -11.26
N LEU A 199 -0.05 -16.93 -10.13
CA LEU A 199 1.40 -16.90 -9.99
C LEU A 199 1.96 -18.08 -9.21
N GLN A 200 3.26 -18.34 -9.36
CA GLN A 200 3.99 -19.33 -8.57
C GLN A 200 4.22 -18.81 -7.13
N SER A 201 4.24 -19.69 -6.12
CA SER A 201 4.30 -19.30 -4.69
C SER A 201 5.55 -18.53 -4.22
N GLY A 202 6.53 -18.24 -5.09
CA GLY A 202 7.67 -17.36 -4.80
C GLY A 202 7.65 -16.03 -5.57
N ALA A 203 6.64 -15.81 -6.42
CA ALA A 203 6.55 -14.66 -7.30
C ALA A 203 5.67 -13.52 -6.75
N PHE A 204 5.07 -13.71 -5.58
CA PHE A 204 4.09 -12.78 -5.01
C PHE A 204 4.63 -11.34 -4.95
N SER A 205 5.74 -11.09 -4.24
CA SER A 205 6.31 -9.75 -4.09
C SER A 205 6.70 -9.11 -5.43
N ASN A 206 7.19 -9.91 -6.40
CA ASN A 206 7.53 -9.42 -7.74
C ASN A 206 6.29 -8.99 -8.52
N VAL A 207 5.21 -9.76 -8.43
CA VAL A 207 3.93 -9.44 -9.09
C VAL A 207 3.30 -8.22 -8.43
N ILE A 208 3.31 -8.12 -7.09
CA ILE A 208 2.85 -6.92 -6.39
C ILE A 208 3.62 -5.71 -6.88
N ASN A 209 4.95 -5.68 -6.75
CA ASN A 209 5.76 -4.53 -7.18
C ASN A 209 5.55 -4.14 -8.65
N LEU A 210 5.22 -5.09 -9.53
CA LEU A 210 4.95 -4.84 -10.94
C LEU A 210 3.54 -4.26 -11.16
N PHE A 211 2.51 -4.80 -10.51
CA PHE A 211 1.11 -4.46 -10.76
C PHE A 211 0.54 -3.41 -9.82
N SER A 212 1.03 -3.31 -8.59
CA SER A 212 0.68 -2.23 -7.67
C SER A 212 1.46 -0.97 -8.03
N GLY A 213 0.77 0.16 -8.09
CA GLY A 213 1.44 1.46 -8.03
C GLY A 213 2.14 1.67 -6.70
N SER A 214 3.07 2.62 -6.65
CA SER A 214 3.53 3.15 -5.38
C SER A 214 2.34 3.79 -4.68
N GLU A 215 2.02 3.38 -3.45
CA GLU A 215 0.91 3.99 -2.68
C GLU A 215 1.03 5.53 -2.57
N SER A 216 2.23 6.06 -2.84
CA SER A 216 2.57 7.46 -3.03
C SER A 216 2.66 7.88 -4.51
N ARG A 217 1.76 8.77 -4.95
CA ARG A 217 1.68 9.36 -6.30
C ARG A 217 2.34 10.75 -6.38
N TYR A 218 2.48 11.44 -5.27
CA TYR A 218 3.01 12.80 -5.24
C TYR A 218 4.55 12.83 -5.34
N PRO A 219 5.15 13.75 -6.12
CA PRO A 219 4.53 14.79 -6.95
C PRO A 219 4.30 14.39 -8.42
N LEU A 220 4.42 13.10 -8.78
CA LEU A 220 4.39 12.62 -10.17
C LEU A 220 3.08 12.90 -10.91
N GLU A 221 1.97 13.05 -10.19
CA GLU A 221 0.68 13.46 -10.75
C GLU A 221 0.70 14.88 -11.35
N TYR A 222 1.65 15.72 -10.91
CA TYR A 222 1.87 17.07 -11.41
C TYR A 222 3.07 17.13 -12.36
N GLY A 223 4.13 16.40 -12.04
CA GLY A 223 5.34 16.36 -12.84
C GLY A 223 6.49 15.65 -12.14
N LYS A 224 7.51 15.27 -12.91
CA LYS A 224 8.63 14.47 -12.40
C LYS A 224 9.76 15.31 -11.77
N ASN A 225 9.80 16.61 -12.03
CA ASN A 225 10.91 17.47 -11.63
C ASN A 225 10.50 18.48 -10.55
N ILE A 226 11.46 18.92 -9.75
CA ILE A 226 11.26 19.97 -8.74
C ILE A 226 11.88 21.27 -9.22
N LEU A 227 11.09 22.34 -9.31
CA LEU A 227 11.60 23.66 -9.67
C LEU A 227 12.05 24.38 -8.41
N VAL A 228 13.33 24.71 -8.28
CA VAL A 228 13.87 25.48 -7.15
C VAL A 228 14.21 26.89 -7.61
N VAL A 229 13.60 27.89 -6.97
CA VAL A 229 13.88 29.30 -7.25
C VAL A 229 14.86 29.86 -6.22
N LEU A 230 15.98 30.43 -6.67
CA LEU A 230 17.01 31.03 -5.82
C LEU A 230 17.32 32.46 -6.31
N GLU A 231 16.94 33.47 -5.53
CA GLU A 231 17.10 34.89 -5.90
C GLU A 231 18.35 35.55 -5.29
N ASN A 232 18.91 34.95 -4.22
CA ASN A 232 20.10 35.41 -3.50
C ASN A 232 20.83 34.22 -2.80
N LYS A 233 22.04 34.45 -2.29
CA LYS A 233 22.85 33.44 -1.58
C LYS A 233 22.25 32.96 -0.24
N ASP A 234 21.41 33.75 0.40
CA ASP A 234 20.78 33.38 1.68
C ASP A 234 19.70 32.30 1.46
N ASN A 235 19.20 32.20 0.22
CA ASN A 235 18.27 31.16 -0.21
C ASN A 235 18.91 29.75 -0.35
N LEU A 236 20.22 29.57 -0.16
CA LEU A 236 20.86 28.25 -0.32
C LEU A 236 20.27 27.16 0.58
N LYS A 237 19.67 27.52 1.71
CA LYS A 237 18.97 26.57 2.58
C LYS A 237 17.75 25.92 1.89
N ASN A 238 17.08 26.65 0.98
CA ASN A 238 16.00 26.12 0.14
C ASN A 238 16.51 25.00 -0.79
N LEU A 239 17.76 25.12 -1.26
CA LEU A 239 18.38 24.08 -2.08
C LEU A 239 18.58 22.79 -1.28
N SER A 240 19.04 22.88 -0.03
CA SER A 240 19.18 21.71 0.84
C SER A 240 17.85 21.05 1.19
N GLU A 241 16.80 21.85 1.45
CA GLU A 241 15.44 21.33 1.68
C GLU A 241 14.88 20.64 0.43
N SER A 242 15.10 21.21 -0.76
CA SER A 242 14.67 20.62 -2.03
C SER A 242 15.40 19.31 -2.38
N GLU A 243 16.68 19.17 -1.98
CA GLU A 243 17.44 17.94 -2.13
C GLU A 243 16.87 16.84 -1.23
N PHE A 244 16.64 17.15 0.05
CA PHE A 244 16.01 16.23 0.98
C PHE A 244 14.64 15.77 0.45
N TYR A 245 13.82 16.72 -0.01
CA TYR A 245 12.51 16.42 -0.55
C TYR A 245 12.57 15.55 -1.81
N THR A 246 13.46 15.86 -2.76
CA THR A 246 13.59 15.09 -4.00
C THR A 246 14.07 13.66 -3.72
N ARG A 247 15.06 13.50 -2.83
CA ARG A 247 15.61 12.20 -2.45
C ARG A 247 14.60 11.30 -1.73
N ASN A 248 13.69 11.89 -0.95
CA ASN A 248 12.71 11.17 -0.14
C ASN A 248 11.28 11.30 -0.70
N SER A 249 11.15 11.62 -1.99
CA SER A 249 9.89 11.57 -2.73
C SER A 249 10.10 10.83 -4.05
N LYS A 250 9.05 10.79 -4.89
CA LYS A 250 9.12 10.15 -6.22
C LYS A 250 9.67 11.06 -7.32
N ALA A 251 10.10 12.28 -6.99
CA ALA A 251 10.69 13.20 -7.96
C ALA A 251 12.02 12.68 -8.52
N THR A 252 12.33 13.00 -9.77
CA THR A 252 13.50 12.49 -10.49
C THR A 252 14.69 13.43 -10.45
N SER A 253 14.46 14.73 -10.64
CA SER A 253 15.55 15.72 -10.75
C SER A 253 15.13 17.11 -10.27
N LEU A 254 16.13 17.96 -10.06
CA LEU A 254 15.97 19.37 -9.70
C LEU A 254 16.19 20.27 -10.92
N MET A 255 15.31 21.25 -11.14
CA MET A 255 15.54 22.36 -12.03
C MET A 255 15.74 23.63 -11.22
N VAL A 256 16.96 24.15 -11.22
CA VAL A 256 17.33 25.32 -10.43
C VAL A 256 17.26 26.57 -11.30
N LEU A 257 16.33 27.47 -10.98
CA LEU A 257 16.23 28.80 -11.57
C LEU A 257 16.92 29.81 -10.65
N THR A 258 18.05 30.34 -11.09
CA THR A 258 18.84 31.26 -10.27
C THR A 258 19.40 32.45 -11.04
N LYS A 259 19.94 33.43 -10.32
CA LYS A 259 20.56 34.60 -10.91
C LYS A 259 21.97 34.31 -11.41
N GLU A 260 22.38 35.00 -12.48
CA GLU A 260 23.75 34.94 -13.00
C GLU A 260 24.78 35.41 -11.95
N ASP A 261 24.42 36.40 -11.14
CA ASP A 261 25.24 37.06 -10.13
C ASP A 261 24.86 36.62 -8.69
N LEU A 262 24.53 35.34 -8.48
CA LEU A 262 24.10 34.85 -7.17
C LEU A 262 25.18 35.07 -6.08
N PHE A 263 26.45 34.95 -6.45
CA PHE A 263 27.60 35.15 -5.58
C PHE A 263 28.40 36.39 -6.04
N ASP A 264 28.35 37.47 -5.26
CA ASP A 264 28.96 38.77 -5.59
C ASP A 264 30.51 38.74 -5.75
N ASN A 265 31.18 37.66 -5.33
CA ASN A 265 32.61 37.71 -5.01
C ASN A 265 33.54 37.01 -6.02
N ASN A 266 33.05 36.34 -7.08
CA ASN A 266 33.88 35.54 -8.02
C ASN A 266 34.83 34.51 -7.36
N LEU A 267 34.62 34.18 -6.08
CA LEU A 267 35.48 33.29 -5.31
C LEU A 267 35.12 31.81 -5.47
N GLU A 268 33.85 31.52 -5.81
CA GLU A 268 33.33 30.17 -6.01
C GLU A 268 32.41 30.13 -7.23
N SER A 269 32.46 29.04 -7.99
CA SER A 269 31.53 28.79 -9.10
C SER A 269 30.17 28.38 -8.55
N THR A 270 29.08 29.02 -9.02
CA THR A 270 27.69 28.64 -8.65
C THR A 270 27.43 27.15 -8.85
N ASP A 271 27.97 26.57 -9.93
CA ASP A 271 27.84 25.14 -10.25
C ASP A 271 28.57 24.25 -9.21
N GLU A 272 29.75 24.66 -8.75
CA GLU A 272 30.52 23.91 -7.74
C GLU A 272 29.82 23.95 -6.37
N THR A 273 29.34 25.12 -5.95
CA THR A 273 28.60 25.27 -4.69
C THR A 273 27.31 24.45 -4.72
N PHE A 274 26.58 24.45 -5.84
CA PHE A 274 25.36 23.66 -5.97
C PHE A 274 25.65 22.16 -5.96
N LYS A 275 26.69 21.69 -6.67
CA LYS A 275 27.13 20.28 -6.61
C LYS A 275 27.51 19.85 -5.19
N ALA A 276 28.17 20.73 -4.43
CA ALA A 276 28.51 20.43 -3.04
C ALA A 276 27.27 20.26 -2.14
N ILE A 277 26.22 21.07 -2.36
CA ILE A 277 24.96 21.00 -1.59
C ILE A 277 24.10 19.81 -2.05
N LEU A 278 23.98 19.62 -3.36
CA LEU A 278 23.11 18.62 -3.99
C LEU A 278 23.72 17.20 -4.02
N LYS A 279 25.02 17.08 -3.76
CA LYS A 279 25.74 15.81 -3.75
C LYS A 279 25.56 15.09 -5.09
N ASP A 280 25.00 13.88 -5.07
CA ASP A 280 24.76 13.04 -6.25
C ASP A 280 23.39 13.28 -6.90
N GLN A 281 22.58 14.24 -6.41
CA GLN A 281 21.26 14.52 -6.96
C GLN A 281 21.37 15.20 -8.33
N GLU A 282 20.73 14.62 -9.34
CA GLU A 282 20.69 15.21 -10.68
C GLU A 282 19.97 16.56 -10.68
N PHE A 283 20.59 17.56 -11.31
CA PHE A 283 20.01 18.87 -11.48
C PHE A 283 20.38 19.55 -12.79
N GLU A 284 19.48 20.39 -13.29
CA GLU A 284 19.71 21.32 -14.39
C GLU A 284 19.60 22.75 -13.89
N MET A 285 20.50 23.63 -14.35
CA MET A 285 20.55 25.02 -13.90
C MET A 285 20.21 25.97 -15.05
N THR A 286 19.29 26.91 -14.78
CA THR A 286 18.94 28.01 -15.68
C THR A 286 19.29 29.34 -15.01
N LEU A 287 20.13 30.14 -15.67
CA LEU A 287 20.58 31.44 -15.19
C LEU A 287 19.77 32.58 -15.81
N LYS A 288 19.44 33.59 -15.02
CA LYS A 288 18.74 34.82 -15.46
C LYS A 288 19.29 36.05 -14.74
N ASN A 289 19.51 37.15 -15.47
CA ASN A 289 19.77 38.46 -14.86
C ASN A 289 18.70 38.89 -13.82
N LYS A 290 17.42 38.61 -14.09
CA LYS A 290 16.32 38.85 -13.15
C LYS A 290 15.26 37.79 -13.33
N ILE A 291 14.83 37.18 -12.23
CA ILE A 291 13.77 36.17 -12.23
C ILE A 291 12.41 36.89 -12.18
N SER A 292 11.61 36.73 -13.24
CA SER A 292 10.23 37.20 -13.27
C SER A 292 9.26 36.05 -13.01
N ASN A 293 8.02 36.40 -12.64
CA ASN A 293 6.95 35.42 -12.52
C ASN A 293 6.66 34.68 -13.84
N LYS A 294 6.94 35.32 -14.99
CA LYS A 294 6.79 34.70 -16.31
C LYS A 294 7.87 33.64 -16.56
N ASP A 295 9.09 33.86 -16.06
CA ASP A 295 10.15 32.85 -16.15
C ASP A 295 9.78 31.59 -15.36
N ILE A 296 9.25 31.77 -14.14
CA ILE A 296 8.74 30.65 -13.32
C ILE A 296 7.61 29.91 -14.05
N GLU A 297 6.62 30.64 -14.57
CA GLU A 297 5.48 30.05 -15.28
C GLU A 297 5.91 29.25 -16.53
N ASN A 298 6.87 29.78 -17.31
CA ASN A 298 7.42 29.09 -18.48
C ASN A 298 8.13 27.80 -18.09
N MET A 299 9.00 27.85 -17.07
CA MET A 299 9.72 26.67 -16.56
C MET A 299 8.75 25.58 -16.08
N VAL A 300 7.65 25.96 -15.41
CA VAL A 300 6.62 25.01 -14.97
C VAL A 300 5.93 24.34 -16.17
N THR A 301 5.61 25.12 -17.20
CA THR A 301 4.89 24.64 -18.38
C THR A 301 5.76 23.73 -19.26
N GLU A 302 7.06 24.04 -19.36
CA GLU A 302 8.01 23.32 -20.23
C GLU A 302 8.69 22.14 -19.52
N GLY A 303 8.86 22.22 -18.20
CA GLY A 303 9.77 21.36 -17.44
C GLY A 303 9.16 20.10 -16.79
N SER A 304 7.85 19.83 -16.95
CA SER A 304 7.17 18.74 -16.19
C SER A 304 7.44 18.87 -14.68
N ILE A 305 7.06 20.02 -14.12
CA ILE A 305 7.30 20.35 -12.71
C ILE A 305 6.20 19.79 -11.82
N GLY A 306 6.61 18.97 -10.84
CA GLY A 306 5.76 18.41 -9.81
C GLY A 306 5.52 19.33 -8.62
N THR A 307 6.57 20.03 -8.15
CA THR A 307 6.47 21.02 -7.07
C THR A 307 7.42 22.18 -7.33
N ILE A 308 6.95 23.40 -7.04
CA ILE A 308 7.76 24.62 -7.07
C ILE A 308 8.25 24.93 -5.66
N PHE A 309 9.57 24.98 -5.46
CA PHE A 309 10.22 25.38 -4.21
C PHE A 309 10.59 26.85 -4.25
N TYR A 310 10.02 27.63 -3.34
CA TYR A 310 10.28 29.06 -3.21
C TYR A 310 10.68 29.43 -1.77
N PRO A 311 11.81 30.12 -1.55
CA PRO A 311 12.30 30.47 -0.22
C PRO A 311 11.42 31.55 0.43
N LEU A 312 11.08 31.39 1.72
CA LEU A 312 10.44 32.41 2.54
C LEU A 312 11.40 33.02 3.57
N GLU A 313 11.94 34.19 3.25
CA GLU A 313 12.77 35.02 4.14
C GLU A 313 11.97 36.15 4.81
N GLU A 314 12.52 36.72 5.88
CA GLU A 314 11.97 37.93 6.50
C GLU A 314 11.92 39.07 5.47
N GLY A 315 10.72 39.64 5.25
CA GLY A 315 10.51 40.79 4.37
C GLY A 315 9.95 40.47 2.98
N ILE A 316 9.70 39.20 2.63
CA ILE A 316 8.98 38.87 1.39
C ILE A 316 7.57 39.48 1.41
N SER A 317 7.24 40.19 0.34
CA SER A 317 5.94 40.85 0.25
C SER A 317 4.80 39.83 0.11
N LYS A 318 3.68 40.09 0.77
CA LYS A 318 2.41 39.35 0.57
C LYS A 318 2.00 39.27 -0.91
N ALA A 319 2.38 40.28 -1.70
CA ALA A 319 2.14 40.31 -3.14
C ALA A 319 2.89 39.18 -3.88
N LYS A 320 4.12 38.84 -3.47
CA LYS A 320 4.89 37.75 -4.09
C LYS A 320 4.28 36.39 -3.78
N ILE A 321 3.92 36.12 -2.53
CA ILE A 321 3.21 34.89 -2.11
C ILE A 321 1.92 34.72 -2.93
N LYS A 322 1.10 35.77 -2.99
CA LYS A 322 -0.13 35.79 -3.78
C LYS A 322 0.12 35.50 -5.26
N SER A 323 1.21 36.05 -5.81
CA SER A 323 1.55 35.82 -7.22
C SER A 323 1.97 34.37 -7.49
N LEU A 324 2.67 33.72 -6.56
CA LEU A 324 3.06 32.31 -6.67
C LEU A 324 1.85 31.38 -6.51
N ILE A 325 0.94 31.67 -5.57
CA ILE A 325 -0.34 30.98 -5.46
C ILE A 325 -1.16 31.11 -6.75
N ASN A 326 -1.14 32.27 -7.41
CA ASN A 326 -1.81 32.43 -8.70
C ASN A 326 -1.16 31.60 -9.81
N ILE A 327 0.18 31.54 -9.86
CA ILE A 327 0.90 30.66 -10.80
C ILE A 327 0.54 29.20 -10.54
N SER A 328 0.55 28.78 -9.27
CA SER A 328 0.18 27.42 -8.84
C SER A 328 -1.21 27.04 -9.32
N ASN A 329 -2.22 27.88 -9.09
CA ASN A 329 -3.58 27.62 -9.55
C ASN A 329 -3.71 27.63 -11.08
N LYS A 330 -2.98 28.50 -11.77
CA LYS A 330 -3.02 28.60 -13.24
C LYS A 330 -2.38 27.37 -13.90
N THR A 331 -1.27 26.91 -13.37
CA THR A 331 -0.49 25.77 -13.89
C THR A 331 -0.93 24.44 -13.32
N LYS A 332 -1.74 24.46 -12.26
CA LYS A 332 -2.09 23.31 -11.41
C LYS A 332 -0.88 22.65 -10.75
N THR A 333 0.22 23.39 -10.55
CA THR A 333 1.42 22.86 -9.92
C THR A 333 1.52 23.34 -8.46
N PRO A 334 1.69 22.44 -7.48
CA PRO A 334 1.95 22.77 -6.09
C PRO A 334 3.13 23.72 -5.88
N VAL A 335 3.05 24.55 -4.83
CA VAL A 335 4.14 25.43 -4.40
C VAL A 335 4.48 25.13 -2.94
N LEU A 336 5.73 24.76 -2.69
CA LEU A 336 6.32 24.70 -1.37
C LEU A 336 7.04 26.01 -1.05
N PHE A 337 6.54 26.70 -0.04
CA PHE A 337 7.16 27.87 0.56
C PHE A 337 8.13 27.42 1.66
N SER A 338 9.42 27.39 1.34
CA SER A 338 10.49 26.84 2.20
C SER A 338 10.81 27.78 3.36
N LYS A 339 10.74 27.26 4.58
CA LYS A 339 11.31 27.88 5.79
C LYS A 339 12.48 27.08 6.37
N SER A 340 12.99 26.10 5.61
CA SER A 340 14.10 25.23 6.03
C SER A 340 13.78 24.41 7.28
N THR A 341 12.52 24.00 7.44
CA THR A 341 12.05 23.11 8.51
C THR A 341 11.99 21.67 8.03
N TYR A 342 13.15 21.11 7.71
CA TYR A 342 13.33 19.71 7.33
C TYR A 342 14.36 19.06 8.28
N PRO A 343 14.39 17.72 8.45
CA PRO A 343 13.58 16.69 7.79
C PRO A 343 12.11 16.70 8.26
N TYR A 344 11.17 16.47 7.34
CA TYR A 344 9.74 16.48 7.63
C TYR A 344 9.30 15.24 8.42
N LYS A 345 9.36 15.30 9.76
CA LYS A 345 8.92 14.19 10.63
C LYS A 345 7.46 14.33 11.04
N THR A 346 6.97 15.57 11.12
CA THR A 346 5.59 15.87 11.48
C THR A 346 4.96 16.77 10.43
N ILE A 347 3.83 16.34 9.87
CA ILE A 347 3.07 17.06 8.87
C ILE A 347 1.74 17.53 9.47
N GLY A 348 1.47 18.83 9.43
CA GLY A 348 0.19 19.40 9.87
C GLY A 348 -0.76 19.62 8.70
N ILE A 349 -2.03 19.23 8.88
CA ILE A 349 -3.10 19.47 7.90
C ILE A 349 -4.32 20.12 8.52
N LEU A 350 -5.01 20.97 7.76
CA LEU A 350 -6.34 21.44 8.13
C LEU A 350 -7.39 20.43 7.66
N VAL A 351 -8.21 19.96 8.60
CA VAL A 351 -9.31 19.03 8.29
C VAL A 351 -10.29 19.69 7.32
N ASN A 352 -10.59 19.00 6.24
CA ASN A 352 -11.61 19.39 5.28
C ASN A 352 -12.26 18.14 4.67
N ASN A 353 -13.38 18.33 3.98
CA ASN A 353 -14.23 17.23 3.50
C ASN A 353 -13.86 16.77 2.06
N ASP A 354 -12.74 17.22 1.49
CA ASP A 354 -12.33 16.89 0.12
C ASP A 354 -11.28 15.77 0.12
N PHE A 355 -11.77 14.54 -0.02
CA PHE A 355 -10.96 13.32 -0.12
C PHE A 355 -10.79 12.84 -1.57
N GLY A 356 -10.98 13.73 -2.54
CA GLY A 356 -10.70 13.44 -3.94
C GLY A 356 -9.20 13.22 -4.22
N GLU A 357 -8.90 12.82 -5.45
CA GLU A 357 -7.50 12.77 -5.92
C GLU A 357 -6.91 14.20 -5.97
N ASN A 358 -5.62 14.30 -5.67
CA ASN A 358 -4.82 15.53 -5.75
C ASN A 358 -5.32 16.66 -4.81
N THR A 359 -5.99 16.29 -3.71
CA THR A 359 -6.39 17.22 -2.64
C THR A 359 -5.32 17.30 -1.56
N SER A 360 -5.36 18.34 -0.73
CA SER A 360 -4.46 18.48 0.42
C SER A 360 -4.49 17.29 1.37
N ASN A 361 -5.64 16.63 1.54
CA ASN A 361 -5.76 15.45 2.39
C ASN A 361 -5.01 14.28 1.75
N SER A 362 -5.31 13.94 0.49
CA SER A 362 -4.68 12.82 -0.21
C SER A 362 -3.15 12.97 -0.29
N ILE A 363 -2.67 14.17 -0.65
CA ILE A 363 -1.25 14.48 -0.78
C ILE A 363 -0.54 14.44 0.58
N ALA A 364 -1.23 14.80 1.66
CA ALA A 364 -0.64 14.74 2.99
C ALA A 364 -0.41 13.30 3.47
N PHE A 365 -1.38 12.40 3.26
CA PHE A 365 -1.19 10.98 3.57
C PHE A 365 -0.10 10.36 2.72
N ASP A 366 -0.09 10.68 1.44
CA ASP A 366 0.90 10.25 0.47
C ASP A 366 2.33 10.68 0.89
N LEU A 367 2.53 11.98 1.14
CA LEU A 367 3.82 12.50 1.61
C LEU A 367 4.21 11.93 2.96
N ALA A 368 3.26 11.81 3.90
CA ALA A 368 3.54 11.25 5.22
C ALA A 368 4.04 9.80 5.13
N ALA A 369 3.41 8.97 4.29
CA ALA A 369 3.85 7.61 4.04
C ALA A 369 5.26 7.57 3.42
N SER A 370 5.49 8.34 2.34
CA SER A 370 6.80 8.39 1.67
C SER A 370 7.93 8.89 2.56
N LEU A 371 7.65 9.83 3.47
CA LEU A 371 8.63 10.43 4.37
C LEU A 371 8.74 9.70 5.72
N SER A 372 7.92 8.67 5.95
CA SER A 372 7.76 8.04 7.28
C SER A 372 7.45 9.06 8.38
N ALA A 373 6.60 10.04 8.06
CA ALA A 373 6.20 11.14 8.93
C ALA A 373 4.85 10.85 9.62
N SER A 374 4.62 11.47 10.77
CA SER A 374 3.30 11.49 11.41
C SER A 374 2.46 12.66 10.90
N LEU A 375 1.13 12.48 10.89
CA LEU A 375 0.17 13.52 10.57
C LEU A 375 -0.51 14.06 11.82
N ILE A 376 -0.68 15.38 11.86
CA ILE A 376 -1.51 16.08 12.84
C ILE A 376 -2.65 16.77 12.08
N ALA A 377 -3.86 16.21 12.20
CA ALA A 377 -5.09 16.77 11.66
C ALA A 377 -5.66 17.82 12.62
N VAL A 378 -5.59 19.09 12.21
CA VAL A 378 -6.12 20.22 12.97
C VAL A 378 -7.55 20.49 12.53
N ASN A 379 -8.47 20.27 13.44
CA ASN A 379 -9.86 20.63 13.31
C ASN A 379 -10.11 21.95 14.05
N VAL A 380 -10.68 22.93 13.34
CA VAL A 380 -11.04 24.22 13.92
C VAL A 380 -12.52 24.47 13.71
N SER A 381 -13.30 24.41 14.78
CA SER A 381 -14.73 24.70 14.73
C SER A 381 -14.99 26.21 14.81
N GLN A 382 -16.05 26.66 14.14
CA GLN A 382 -16.59 27.98 14.39
C GLN A 382 -17.40 28.01 15.69
N PRO A 383 -17.48 29.16 16.37
CA PRO A 383 -18.22 29.28 17.61
C PRO A 383 -19.68 28.85 17.49
N LYS A 384 -20.21 28.21 18.55
CA LYS A 384 -21.55 27.57 18.60
C LYS A 384 -22.73 28.44 18.15
N PHE A 385 -22.61 29.77 18.17
CA PHE A 385 -23.67 30.69 17.74
C PHE A 385 -23.80 30.85 16.21
N LEU A 386 -22.87 30.26 15.43
CA LEU A 386 -22.87 30.24 13.96
C LEU A 386 -23.05 28.83 13.37
N GLN A 387 -23.24 27.80 14.20
CA GLN A 387 -23.35 26.41 13.74
C GLN A 387 -24.71 26.12 13.09
N SER A 388 -24.71 25.84 11.79
CA SER A 388 -25.76 25.06 11.10
C SER A 388 -25.51 23.55 11.25
N ASP A 389 -26.37 22.70 10.67
CA ASP A 389 -26.39 21.20 10.68
C ASP A 389 -25.08 20.46 10.27
N ASP A 390 -23.91 21.10 10.32
CA ASP A 390 -22.62 20.59 9.84
C ASP A 390 -21.88 19.65 10.80
N ASP A 391 -22.33 19.47 12.04
CA ASP A 391 -21.69 18.56 13.01
C ASP A 391 -21.70 17.09 12.51
N ALA A 392 -22.72 16.67 11.76
CA ALA A 392 -22.80 15.33 11.17
C ALA A 392 -21.78 15.10 10.03
N LYS A 393 -21.39 16.16 9.30
CA LYS A 393 -20.38 16.06 8.22
C LYS A 393 -18.95 15.98 8.77
N LEU A 394 -18.76 16.47 10.00
CA LEU A 394 -17.45 16.52 10.63
C LEU A 394 -17.03 15.14 11.14
N THR A 395 -17.95 14.40 11.76
CA THR A 395 -17.72 13.00 12.18
C THR A 395 -17.36 12.11 11.00
N ASP A 396 -18.08 12.22 9.88
CA ASP A 396 -17.81 11.48 8.63
C ASP A 396 -16.40 11.79 8.06
N SER A 397 -15.93 13.03 8.20
CA SER A 397 -14.59 13.41 7.72
C SER A 397 -13.47 12.89 8.61
N LEU A 398 -13.68 12.84 9.93
CA LEU A 398 -12.71 12.25 10.86
C LEU A 398 -12.60 10.74 10.69
N GLU A 399 -13.73 10.04 10.51
CA GLU A 399 -13.75 8.59 10.21
C GLU A 399 -12.99 8.30 8.91
N LYS A 400 -13.25 9.06 7.83
CA LYS A 400 -12.51 8.93 6.56
C LYS A 400 -11.01 9.17 6.70
N MET A 401 -10.60 10.14 7.52
CA MET A 401 -9.18 10.36 7.78
C MET A 401 -8.54 9.19 8.54
N GLN A 402 -9.25 8.56 9.47
CA GLN A 402 -8.77 7.36 10.16
C GLN A 402 -8.64 6.18 9.19
N ASP A 403 -9.62 5.99 8.30
CA ASP A 403 -9.56 4.96 7.26
C ASP A 403 -8.36 5.17 6.33
N LEU A 404 -8.11 6.42 5.91
CA LEU A 404 -6.93 6.77 5.12
C LEU A 404 -5.63 6.56 5.88
N ALA A 405 -5.56 6.94 7.16
CA ALA A 405 -4.38 6.70 8.00
C ALA A 405 -4.04 5.21 8.08
N LEU A 406 -5.05 4.36 8.28
CA LEU A 406 -4.88 2.90 8.27
C LEU A 406 -4.48 2.37 6.89
N SER A 407 -5.01 2.95 5.81
CA SER A 407 -4.67 2.53 4.44
C SER A 407 -3.27 2.93 4.02
N TYR A 408 -2.74 4.06 4.50
CA TYR A 408 -1.41 4.57 4.17
C TYR A 408 -0.37 4.19 5.25
N GLU A 409 -0.77 3.48 6.29
CA GLU A 409 0.06 3.12 7.45
C GLU A 409 0.70 4.33 8.15
N VAL A 410 -0.01 5.46 8.16
CA VAL A 410 0.46 6.72 8.74
C VAL A 410 -0.10 6.89 10.15
N GLN A 411 0.76 7.26 11.10
CA GLN A 411 0.30 7.71 12.42
C GLN A 411 -0.46 9.03 12.28
N LEU A 412 -1.72 9.07 12.73
CA LEU A 412 -2.58 10.24 12.69
C LEU A 412 -3.03 10.66 14.09
N ASP A 413 -2.72 11.90 14.46
CA ASP A 413 -3.21 12.56 15.66
C ASP A 413 -4.21 13.67 15.31
N PHE A 414 -5.18 13.91 16.19
CA PHE A 414 -6.19 14.97 16.00
C PHE A 414 -6.04 16.08 17.05
N GLU A 415 -6.05 17.33 16.59
CA GLU A 415 -6.13 18.51 17.45
C GLU A 415 -7.41 19.30 17.18
N ASN A 416 -8.26 19.45 18.20
CA ASN A 416 -9.52 20.18 18.11
C ASN A 416 -9.40 21.54 18.77
N HIS A 417 -9.74 22.60 18.04
CA HIS A 417 -9.69 23.99 18.51
C HIS A 417 -10.95 24.75 18.06
N GLU A 418 -11.23 25.89 18.69
CA GLU A 418 -12.35 26.77 18.33
C GLU A 418 -11.83 28.16 17.98
N GLY A 419 -12.23 28.71 16.82
CA GLY A 419 -11.89 30.09 16.44
C GLY A 419 -11.54 30.27 14.96
N ASN A 420 -10.55 31.13 14.69
CA ASN A 420 -10.13 31.44 13.31
C ASN A 420 -9.10 30.40 12.82
N GLU A 421 -9.50 29.61 11.82
CA GLU A 421 -8.67 28.55 11.20
C GLU A 421 -7.26 29.02 10.86
N ALA A 422 -7.14 30.14 10.14
CA ALA A 422 -5.86 30.65 9.65
C ALA A 422 -4.90 30.99 10.80
N LYS A 423 -5.42 31.65 11.84
CA LYS A 423 -4.64 32.04 13.01
C LYS A 423 -4.22 30.82 13.84
N ILE A 424 -5.18 29.96 14.16
CA ILE A 424 -4.93 28.77 15.00
C ILE A 424 -3.94 27.83 14.31
N PHE A 425 -4.13 27.55 13.02
CA PHE A 425 -3.22 26.66 12.30
C PHE A 425 -1.82 27.26 12.16
N SER A 426 -1.71 28.57 11.92
CA SER A 426 -0.41 29.26 11.91
C SER A 426 0.26 29.23 13.28
N ASP A 427 -0.47 29.36 14.38
CA ASP A 427 0.09 29.28 15.73
C ASP A 427 0.58 27.86 16.05
N LEU A 428 -0.17 26.83 15.63
CA LEU A 428 0.17 25.42 15.80
C LEU A 428 1.33 24.97 14.91
N SER A 429 1.64 25.68 13.84
CA SER A 429 2.72 25.32 12.91
C SER A 429 4.11 25.19 13.53
N SER A 430 4.35 25.71 14.74
CA SER A 430 5.56 25.39 15.51
C SER A 430 5.69 23.91 15.91
N LYS A 431 4.59 23.14 15.84
CA LYS A 431 4.58 21.69 16.10
C LYS A 431 4.81 20.86 14.84
N PHE A 432 4.84 21.49 13.66
CA PHE A 432 4.95 20.80 12.38
C PHE A 432 6.30 21.14 11.74
N ASP A 433 6.84 20.20 10.97
CA ASP A 433 7.96 20.47 10.07
C ASP A 433 7.45 20.91 8.70
N LEU A 434 6.28 20.40 8.28
CA LEU A 434 5.60 20.78 7.04
C LEU A 434 4.11 21.04 7.30
N SER A 435 3.61 22.15 6.79
CA SER A 435 2.17 22.46 6.77
C SER A 435 1.63 22.27 5.37
N ILE A 436 0.64 21.37 5.20
CA ILE A 436 -0.02 21.17 3.92
C ILE A 436 -1.39 21.84 3.95
N ILE A 437 -1.60 22.73 2.98
CA ILE A 437 -2.84 23.49 2.83
C ILE A 437 -3.30 23.43 1.37
N GLY A 438 -4.61 23.43 1.15
CA GLY A 438 -5.18 23.43 -0.19
C GLY A 438 -6.51 24.15 -0.24
N ASN A 439 -6.97 24.44 -1.45
CA ASN A 439 -8.30 24.97 -1.67
C ASN A 439 -9.25 23.81 -1.98
N GLY A 440 -10.23 23.55 -1.12
CA GLY A 440 -11.31 22.62 -1.44
C GLY A 440 -12.16 23.13 -2.62
N LYS A 441 -12.89 22.24 -3.31
CA LYS A 441 -13.71 22.52 -4.51
C LYS A 441 -14.69 23.70 -4.38
N ASN A 442 -15.13 24.05 -3.17
CA ASN A 442 -15.97 25.22 -2.92
C ASN A 442 -15.11 26.43 -2.53
N GLN A 443 -14.69 27.21 -3.53
CA GLN A 443 -13.98 28.47 -3.32
C GLN A 443 -14.87 29.50 -2.59
N SER A 444 -14.71 29.64 -1.28
CA SER A 444 -15.15 30.85 -0.58
C SER A 444 -14.06 31.92 -0.68
N TRP A 445 -14.42 33.20 -0.71
CA TRP A 445 -13.42 34.28 -0.65
C TRP A 445 -12.57 34.24 0.64
N GLN A 446 -13.09 33.58 1.68
CA GLN A 446 -12.43 33.38 2.96
C GLN A 446 -11.30 32.36 2.86
N SER A 447 -11.48 31.26 2.09
CA SER A 447 -10.43 30.23 1.95
C SER A 447 -9.15 30.77 1.30
N LYS A 448 -9.26 31.61 0.27
CA LYS A 448 -8.09 32.27 -0.36
C LYS A 448 -7.30 33.13 0.63
N LYS A 449 -7.99 33.86 1.52
CA LYS A 449 -7.31 34.66 2.55
C LYS A 449 -6.67 33.79 3.62
N THR A 450 -7.28 32.66 3.97
CA THR A 450 -6.71 31.68 4.89
C THR A 450 -5.39 31.12 4.36
N THR A 451 -5.34 30.69 3.09
CA THR A 451 -4.11 30.17 2.47
C THR A 451 -2.98 31.19 2.43
N GLU A 452 -3.27 32.41 1.98
CA GLU A 452 -2.28 33.51 1.95
C GLU A 452 -1.78 33.84 3.36
N PHE A 453 -2.67 33.83 4.36
CA PHE A 453 -2.32 34.09 5.75
C PHE A 453 -1.42 32.99 6.32
N ILE A 454 -1.77 31.71 6.14
CA ILE A 454 -0.98 30.58 6.65
C ILE A 454 0.40 30.56 5.99
N SER A 455 0.47 30.69 4.66
CA SER A 455 1.74 30.70 3.92
C SER A 455 2.69 31.78 4.45
N ASN A 456 2.16 32.94 4.85
CA ASN A 456 2.96 34.04 5.37
C ASN A 456 3.34 33.87 6.85
N ASN A 457 2.43 33.37 7.70
CA ASN A 457 2.57 33.42 9.17
C ASN A 457 2.94 32.07 9.81
N SER A 458 2.95 30.98 9.06
CA SER A 458 3.40 29.67 9.55
C SER A 458 4.86 29.74 10.02
N LYS A 459 5.25 28.92 11.00
CA LYS A 459 6.64 28.74 11.46
C LYS A 459 7.33 27.59 10.73
N SER A 460 6.55 26.70 10.13
CA SER A 460 7.00 25.60 9.26
C SER A 460 6.99 26.01 7.78
N SER A 461 7.69 25.23 6.96
CA SER A 461 7.53 25.21 5.51
C SER A 461 6.07 24.91 5.16
N VAL A 462 5.54 25.55 4.11
CA VAL A 462 4.13 25.45 3.73
C VAL A 462 4.01 24.92 2.31
N LEU A 463 3.43 23.74 2.14
CA LEU A 463 3.07 23.20 0.85
C LEU A 463 1.62 23.58 0.52
N TYR A 464 1.47 24.39 -0.53
CA TYR A 464 0.18 24.77 -1.08
C TYR A 464 -0.21 23.87 -2.26
N ILE A 465 -1.38 23.26 -2.14
CA ILE A 465 -2.01 22.43 -3.18
C ILE A 465 -3.06 23.26 -3.94
N PRO A 466 -2.93 23.42 -5.26
CA PRO A 466 -3.91 24.14 -6.07
C PRO A 466 -5.22 23.33 -6.20
N SER A 467 -6.33 24.05 -6.41
CA SER A 467 -7.67 23.47 -6.60
C SER A 467 -7.94 22.95 -8.01
#